data_AF-A0A8E2JRI4-F1
#
_entry.id   AF-A0A8E2JRI4-F1
#
_cell.length_a   1.000
_cell.length_b   1.000
_cell.length_c   1.000
_cell.angle_alpha   90.00
_cell.angle_beta   90.00
_cell.angle_gamma   90.00
#
_symmetry.space_group_name_H-M   'P 1'
#
loop_
_entity.id
_entity.type
_entity.pdbx_description
1 polymer ?
#
loop_
_entity_poly.entity_id
_entity_poly.type
_entity_poly.pdbx_seq_one_letter_code
_entity_poly.pdbx_strand_id
1 'polypeptide(L)'
;MLNQQNERLFRRIQQDSKRVQYARAEAWTRFDSRQLSVIFDYVFQHLAKDDGTPFDFSKCRNHADLPETFESHISQFLRHSLQDGIDSNFKYAADVVGSSLVRYGMKVEGANMIYNPTIIFSEQAQKWCSQAMGDFLDNNVQCSYVQPETGEKCVNTKAGHTRGHQDSYAKFLAYGAFVAGDFNTSKFHDLVKSKQDTNHEGWKTFATNLHRSTLQLAGNSSFWTKHIYDDLYARKGTKGSFKRTNTCFACLFSRPEYRLPCGHLLCDDCLQDFGERDAAYPDMVIHKMCILCSNASPPSFWPVKVRIRPQISGTRVLSLDGGGVRGIVELEILRRLEVCIGLGLPIWYFFDLIVGTSGGGLIALGIGIHRWNAENCIKKFHEICNTGFSPKFLTTVFGLGPVFRWIRGCIYDTSVFEQTLQRAFPLKTFFGLLPAQIQGTGLLHCPRVAITTTVGSESKLFTNYSAGGATGEDYLNSSLPAWKV
;
A
#
# COMPACT_ATOMS: atom_id res chain seq x y z
N MET A 1 47.73 5.13 -9.81
CA MET A 1 46.88 5.67 -10.88
C MET A 1 45.38 5.49 -10.58
N LEU A 2 44.90 4.26 -10.33
CA LEU A 2 43.48 3.98 -10.03
C LEU A 2 42.96 4.71 -8.76
N ASN A 3 43.75 4.74 -7.68
CA ASN A 3 43.36 5.43 -6.44
C ASN A 3 43.20 6.95 -6.63
N GLN A 4 44.05 7.58 -7.45
CA GLN A 4 43.92 9.00 -7.78
C GLN A 4 42.70 9.28 -8.66
N GLN A 5 42.34 8.36 -9.56
CA GLN A 5 41.11 8.48 -10.36
C GLN A 5 39.86 8.30 -9.51
N ASN A 6 39.86 7.33 -8.58
CA ASN A 6 38.76 7.12 -7.63
C ASN A 6 38.56 8.34 -6.72
N GLU A 7 39.64 8.92 -6.21
CA GLU A 7 39.57 10.09 -5.34
C GLU A 7 39.08 11.32 -6.10
N ARG A 8 39.51 11.50 -7.36
CA ARG A 8 39.04 12.55 -8.25
C ARG A 8 37.55 12.41 -8.56
N LEU A 9 37.08 11.19 -8.83
CA LEU A 9 35.66 10.88 -9.06
C LEU A 9 34.84 11.14 -7.79
N PHE A 10 35.32 10.70 -6.62
CA PHE A 10 34.66 10.92 -5.33
C PHE A 10 34.49 12.41 -5.01
N ARG A 11 35.55 13.21 -5.15
CA ARG A 11 35.47 14.67 -4.94
C ARG A 11 34.51 15.33 -5.92
N ARG A 12 34.48 14.87 -7.17
CA ARG A 12 33.56 15.39 -8.18
C ARG A 12 32.10 15.06 -7.83
N ILE A 13 31.81 13.82 -7.44
CA ILE A 13 30.48 13.41 -6.97
C ILE A 13 30.04 14.24 -5.77
N GLN A 14 30.92 14.46 -4.78
CA GLN A 14 30.59 15.29 -3.62
C GLN A 14 30.31 16.75 -3.98
N GLN A 15 31.11 17.35 -4.87
CA GLN A 15 30.90 18.73 -5.31
C GLN A 15 29.61 18.88 -6.11
N ASP A 16 29.34 17.99 -7.07
CA ASP A 16 28.12 18.02 -7.86
C ASP A 16 26.88 17.71 -7.00
N SER A 17 26.99 16.76 -6.05
CA SER A 17 25.92 16.48 -5.09
C SER A 17 25.59 17.71 -4.24
N LYS A 18 26.60 18.40 -3.68
CA LYS A 18 26.38 19.65 -2.93
C LYS A 18 25.74 20.73 -3.80
N ARG A 19 26.22 20.94 -5.03
CA ARG A 19 25.66 21.91 -5.97
C ARG A 19 24.19 21.61 -6.28
N VAL A 20 23.84 20.35 -6.54
CA VAL A 20 22.47 19.90 -6.77
C VAL A 20 21.60 20.10 -5.53
N GLN A 21 22.12 19.82 -4.34
CA GLN A 21 21.39 20.06 -3.07
C GLN A 21 21.11 21.55 -2.84
N TYR A 22 22.06 22.43 -3.17
CA TYR A 22 21.85 23.88 -3.12
C TYR A 22 20.83 24.36 -4.14
N ALA A 23 20.94 23.93 -5.41
CA ALA A 23 19.97 24.27 -6.44
C ALA A 23 18.55 23.77 -6.10
N ARG A 24 18.44 22.57 -5.50
CA ARG A 24 17.18 22.05 -4.97
C ARG A 24 16.65 22.87 -3.79
N ALA A 25 17.52 23.36 -2.91
CA ALA A 25 17.11 24.23 -1.81
C ALA A 25 16.60 25.58 -2.31
N GLU A 26 17.30 26.21 -3.26
CA GLU A 26 16.88 27.48 -3.88
C GLU A 26 15.58 27.34 -4.68
N ALA A 27 15.37 26.19 -5.33
CA ALA A 27 14.12 25.86 -6.02
C ALA A 27 13.04 25.29 -5.09
N TRP A 28 13.29 25.21 -3.78
CA TRP A 28 12.37 24.65 -2.77
C TRP A 28 11.91 23.20 -3.09
N THR A 29 12.78 22.44 -3.77
CA THR A 29 12.62 21.03 -4.15
C THR A 29 13.56 20.09 -3.37
N ARG A 30 14.16 20.59 -2.27
CA ARG A 30 14.97 19.80 -1.34
C ARG A 30 14.06 19.08 -0.35
N PHE A 31 13.31 18.12 -0.86
CA PHE A 31 12.35 17.35 -0.09
C PHE A 31 13.04 16.36 0.85
N ASP A 32 12.55 16.25 2.09
CA ASP A 32 12.91 15.15 2.99
C ASP A 32 12.19 13.84 2.59
N SER A 33 12.53 12.73 3.25
CA SER A 33 11.95 11.42 2.92
C SER A 33 10.43 11.35 3.10
N ARG A 34 9.86 12.17 3.99
CA ARG A 34 8.41 12.23 4.25
C ARG A 34 7.72 13.04 3.16
N GLN A 35 8.28 14.19 2.81
CA GLN A 35 7.80 15.06 1.73
C GLN A 35 7.87 14.35 0.38
N LEU A 36 8.95 13.60 0.11
CA LEU A 36 9.08 12.78 -1.10
C LEU A 36 7.97 11.73 -1.19
N SER A 37 7.60 11.08 -0.09
CA SER A 37 6.54 10.07 -0.10
C SER A 37 5.18 10.66 -0.49
N VAL A 38 4.86 11.86 -0.01
CA VAL A 38 3.61 12.56 -0.34
C VAL A 38 3.62 13.04 -1.79
N ILE A 39 4.76 13.59 -2.23
CA ILE A 39 4.95 14.03 -3.62
C ILE A 39 4.82 12.84 -4.57
N PHE A 40 5.46 11.71 -4.27
CA PHE A 40 5.32 10.52 -5.09
C PHE A 40 3.88 10.04 -5.14
N ASP A 41 3.14 10.04 -4.04
CA ASP A 41 1.73 9.66 -4.05
C ASP A 41 0.88 10.60 -4.92
N TYR A 42 1.11 11.91 -4.82
CA TYR A 42 0.42 12.91 -5.67
C TYR A 42 0.80 12.76 -7.15
N VAL A 43 2.08 12.52 -7.45
CA VAL A 43 2.58 12.19 -8.80
C VAL A 43 1.87 10.94 -9.31
N PHE A 44 1.80 9.88 -8.51
CA PHE A 44 1.13 8.64 -8.89
C PHE A 44 -0.36 8.84 -9.11
N GLN A 45 -1.04 9.63 -8.27
CA GLN A 45 -2.46 9.95 -8.43
C GLN A 45 -2.73 10.80 -9.68
N HIS A 46 -1.87 11.78 -9.97
CA HIS A 46 -1.97 12.60 -11.18
C HIS A 46 -1.73 11.77 -12.43
N LEU A 47 -0.65 10.99 -12.46
CA LEU A 47 -0.35 10.07 -13.57
C LEU A 47 -1.43 9.00 -13.74
N ALA A 48 -2.13 8.61 -12.67
CA ALA A 48 -3.23 7.65 -12.72
C ALA A 48 -4.57 8.25 -13.16
N LYS A 49 -4.74 9.59 -13.11
CA LYS A 49 -5.98 10.28 -13.53
C LYS A 49 -6.10 10.50 -15.03
N ASP A 50 -4.98 10.50 -15.75
CA ASP A 50 -4.93 10.51 -17.22
C ASP A 50 -5.76 11.60 -17.92
N ASP A 51 -5.76 12.82 -17.35
CA ASP A 51 -6.57 13.94 -17.86
C ASP A 51 -5.82 14.84 -18.86
N GLY A 52 -4.61 14.44 -19.27
CA GLY A 52 -3.74 15.19 -20.19
C GLY A 52 -3.18 16.50 -19.60
N THR A 53 -3.44 16.79 -18.33
CA THR A 53 -2.89 18.00 -17.70
C THR A 53 -1.41 17.81 -17.35
N PRO A 54 -0.53 18.79 -17.59
CA PRO A 54 0.87 18.70 -17.17
C PRO A 54 0.99 18.63 -15.65
N PHE A 55 1.92 17.80 -15.16
CA PHE A 55 2.20 17.72 -13.73
C PHE A 55 2.77 19.03 -13.19
N ASP A 56 2.02 19.70 -12.31
CA ASP A 56 2.40 20.98 -11.72
C ASP A 56 2.99 20.77 -10.31
N PHE A 57 4.33 20.85 -10.23
CA PHE A 57 5.07 20.78 -8.96
C PHE A 57 4.64 21.87 -7.96
N SER A 58 4.11 23.01 -8.43
CA SER A 58 3.63 24.12 -7.59
C SER A 58 2.29 23.81 -6.94
N LYS A 59 1.41 23.03 -7.60
CA LYS A 59 0.17 22.50 -7.02
C LYS A 59 0.42 21.34 -6.08
N CYS A 60 1.35 20.44 -6.44
CA CYS A 60 1.82 19.38 -5.56
C CYS A 60 2.37 19.95 -4.25
N ARG A 61 3.13 21.05 -4.31
CA ARG A 61 3.62 21.79 -3.14
C ARG A 61 2.51 22.23 -2.18
N ASN A 62 1.37 22.68 -2.70
CA ASN A 62 0.22 23.07 -1.87
C ASN A 62 -0.56 21.88 -1.27
N HIS A 63 -0.35 20.66 -1.80
CA HIS A 63 -0.92 19.40 -1.27
C HIS A 63 0.10 18.60 -0.46
N ALA A 64 1.41 18.91 -0.56
CA ALA A 64 2.48 18.33 0.23
C ALA A 64 2.38 18.76 1.71
N ASP A 65 1.72 19.89 1.95
CA ASP A 65 1.14 20.25 3.24
C ASP A 65 -0.32 19.77 3.26
N LEU A 66 -0.51 18.50 3.61
CA LEU A 66 -1.62 17.94 4.38
C LEU A 66 -1.58 16.40 4.23
N PRO A 67 -0.99 15.65 5.19
CA PRO A 67 -1.34 14.24 5.33
C PRO A 67 -2.87 14.12 5.42
N GLU A 68 -3.46 12.99 4.98
CA GLU A 68 -4.84 12.66 5.34
C GLU A 68 -4.99 12.94 6.83
N THR A 69 -5.81 13.93 7.15
CA THR A 69 -5.86 14.45 8.50
C THR A 69 -6.42 13.33 9.38
N PHE A 70 -6.04 13.27 10.64
CA PHE A 70 -6.45 12.18 11.54
C PHE A 70 -7.98 11.99 11.58
N GLU A 71 -8.73 13.07 11.37
CA GLU A 71 -10.17 13.12 11.19
C GLU A 71 -10.65 12.25 10.02
N SER A 72 -9.95 12.29 8.88
CA SER A 72 -10.26 11.47 7.70
C SER A 72 -10.08 9.98 8.00
N HIS A 73 -9.01 9.62 8.72
CA HIS A 73 -8.77 8.23 9.11
C HIS A 73 -9.84 7.69 10.06
N ILE A 74 -10.24 8.48 11.07
CA ILE A 74 -11.35 8.11 11.96
C ILE A 74 -12.64 7.99 11.14
N SER A 75 -12.94 8.95 10.28
CA SER A 75 -14.16 8.95 9.45
C SER A 75 -14.24 7.70 8.55
N GLN A 76 -13.12 7.32 7.91
CA GLN A 76 -13.01 6.07 7.14
C GLN A 76 -13.26 4.82 8.01
N PHE A 77 -12.72 4.79 9.23
CA PHE A 77 -12.94 3.69 10.16
C PHE A 77 -14.40 3.60 10.63
N LEU A 78 -15.00 4.72 11.05
CA LEU A 78 -16.40 4.79 11.46
C LEU A 78 -17.33 4.33 10.35
N ARG A 79 -17.06 4.78 9.12
CA ARG A 79 -17.77 4.32 7.93
C ARG A 79 -17.72 2.81 7.79
N HIS A 80 -16.57 2.18 8.03
CA HIS A 80 -16.43 0.75 7.87
C HIS A 80 -17.06 -0.04 9.03
N SER A 81 -16.84 0.39 10.27
CA SER A 81 -17.27 -0.35 11.47
C SER A 81 -18.77 -0.21 11.78
N LEU A 82 -19.38 0.91 11.40
CA LEU A 82 -20.78 1.24 11.76
C LEU A 82 -21.78 1.03 10.62
N GLN A 83 -21.33 0.71 9.40
CA GLN A 83 -22.21 0.56 8.24
C GLN A 83 -23.28 -0.54 8.41
N ASP A 84 -22.94 -1.63 9.10
CA ASP A 84 -23.83 -2.78 9.30
C ASP A 84 -24.61 -2.72 10.63
N GLY A 85 -24.55 -1.58 11.34
CA GLY A 85 -25.28 -1.36 12.58
C GLY A 85 -24.54 -0.39 13.50
N ILE A 86 -25.11 0.81 13.66
CA ILE A 86 -24.57 1.82 14.58
C ILE A 86 -24.63 1.27 16.01
N ASP A 87 -25.78 0.81 16.48
CA ASP A 87 -25.98 0.43 17.89
C ASP A 87 -25.10 -0.74 18.35
N SER A 88 -24.85 -1.71 17.48
CA SER A 88 -24.08 -2.90 17.81
C SER A 88 -22.58 -2.64 17.90
N ASN A 89 -22.06 -1.69 17.12
CA ASN A 89 -20.62 -1.42 17.02
C ASN A 89 -20.21 -0.02 17.52
N PHE A 90 -21.14 0.84 17.96
CA PHE A 90 -20.84 2.21 18.41
C PHE A 90 -19.83 2.24 19.57
N LYS A 91 -20.08 1.43 20.61
CA LYS A 91 -19.16 1.33 21.75
C LYS A 91 -17.80 0.79 21.33
N TYR A 92 -17.77 -0.23 20.46
CA TYR A 92 -16.53 -0.78 19.92
C TYR A 92 -15.73 0.27 19.15
N ALA A 93 -16.38 1.03 18.27
CA ALA A 93 -15.72 2.07 17.48
C ALA A 93 -15.13 3.17 18.38
N ALA A 94 -15.88 3.63 19.39
CA ALA A 94 -15.39 4.57 20.38
C ALA A 94 -14.18 4.02 21.17
N ASP A 95 -14.27 2.76 21.61
CA ASP A 95 -13.20 2.08 22.35
C ASP A 95 -11.92 1.96 21.50
N VAL A 96 -12.04 1.63 20.20
CA VAL A 96 -10.90 1.54 19.26
C VAL A 96 -10.28 2.91 19.03
N VAL A 97 -11.08 3.96 18.83
CA VAL A 97 -10.57 5.33 18.65
C VAL A 97 -9.85 5.81 19.91
N GLY A 98 -10.44 5.61 21.10
CA GLY A 98 -9.84 6.00 22.38
C GLY A 98 -8.54 5.26 22.67
N SER A 99 -8.51 3.94 22.50
CA SER A 99 -7.29 3.15 22.69
C SER A 99 -6.20 3.45 21.64
N SER A 100 -6.58 3.87 20.42
CA SER A 100 -5.65 4.36 19.40
C SER A 100 -5.01 5.69 19.82
N LEU A 101 -5.80 6.64 20.34
CA LEU A 101 -5.32 7.93 20.83
C LEU A 101 -4.31 7.76 21.98
N VAL A 102 -4.59 6.85 22.91
CA VAL A 102 -3.66 6.51 24.00
C VAL A 102 -2.32 6.04 23.43
N ARG A 103 -2.32 5.11 22.48
CA ARG A 103 -1.09 4.63 21.84
C ARG A 103 -0.33 5.74 21.09
N TYR A 104 -1.06 6.63 20.42
CA TYR A 104 -0.45 7.74 19.69
C TYR A 104 0.23 8.74 20.63
N GLY A 105 -0.44 9.16 21.70
CA GLY A 105 0.14 10.05 22.71
C GLY A 105 1.46 9.52 23.27
N MET A 106 1.52 8.21 23.55
CA MET A 106 2.75 7.56 24.02
C MET A 106 3.89 7.57 22.99
N LYS A 107 3.58 7.47 21.70
CA LYS A 107 4.59 7.48 20.64
C LYS A 107 5.23 8.86 20.48
N VAL A 108 4.45 9.92 20.66
CA VAL A 108 4.90 11.31 20.47
C VAL A 108 5.71 11.81 21.67
N GLU A 109 5.26 11.53 22.90
CA GLU A 109 5.87 12.06 24.14
C GLU A 109 7.00 11.17 24.72
N GLY A 110 7.12 9.92 24.24
CA GLY A 110 8.18 8.98 24.65
C GLY A 110 7.97 8.36 26.03
N ALA A 111 9.00 7.66 26.53
CA ALA A 111 8.93 6.85 27.76
C ALA A 111 8.80 7.65 29.07
N ASN A 112 9.00 8.97 29.03
CA ASN A 112 9.01 9.85 30.22
C ASN A 112 7.66 10.55 30.47
N MET A 113 6.62 10.17 29.74
CA MET A 113 5.31 10.81 29.87
C MET A 113 4.70 10.51 31.25
N ILE A 114 4.40 11.55 32.02
CA ILE A 114 3.46 11.46 33.15
C ILE A 114 2.08 11.27 32.53
N TYR A 115 1.46 10.12 32.78
CA TYR A 115 0.14 9.83 32.24
C TYR A 115 -0.90 10.84 32.72
N ASN A 116 -1.40 11.66 31.80
CA ASN A 116 -2.49 12.58 32.05
C ASN A 116 -3.57 12.40 30.95
N PRO A 117 -4.72 11.80 31.30
CA PRO A 117 -5.94 11.72 30.47
C PRO A 117 -6.26 12.98 29.66
N THR A 118 -6.06 14.15 30.28
CA THR A 118 -6.36 15.47 29.68
C THR A 118 -5.33 15.89 28.63
N ILE A 119 -4.11 15.36 28.67
CA ILE A 119 -3.06 15.60 27.67
C ILE A 119 -3.29 14.73 26.42
N ILE A 120 -3.70 13.47 26.60
CA ILE A 120 -4.00 12.54 25.50
C ILE A 120 -5.29 12.93 24.77
N PHE A 121 -6.33 13.27 25.52
CA PHE A 121 -7.60 13.77 24.97
C PHE A 121 -7.67 15.30 25.03
N SER A 122 -6.64 15.93 24.45
CA SER A 122 -6.52 17.37 24.34
C SER A 122 -7.70 17.99 23.57
N GLU A 123 -7.82 19.31 23.64
CA GLU A 123 -8.79 20.07 22.83
C GLU A 123 -8.65 19.74 21.34
N GLN A 124 -7.42 19.49 20.88
CA GLN A 124 -7.15 19.08 19.51
C GLN A 124 -7.70 17.69 19.19
N ALA A 125 -7.55 16.70 20.09
CA ALA A 125 -8.13 15.37 19.91
C ALA A 125 -9.66 15.39 19.93
N GLN A 126 -10.26 16.24 20.76
CA GLN A 126 -11.71 16.48 20.75
C GLN A 126 -12.20 17.09 19.44
N LYS A 127 -11.46 18.06 18.91
CA LYS A 127 -11.76 18.67 17.62
C LYS A 127 -11.69 17.62 16.50
N TRP A 128 -10.67 16.78 16.52
CA TRP A 128 -10.51 15.70 15.55
C TRP A 128 -11.68 14.72 15.55
N CYS A 129 -12.06 14.22 16.73
CA CYS A 129 -13.22 13.34 16.87
C CYS A 129 -14.50 14.03 16.39
N SER A 130 -14.72 15.29 16.76
CA SER A 130 -15.92 16.04 16.36
C SER A 130 -16.03 16.25 14.85
N GLN A 131 -14.91 16.58 14.19
CA GLN A 131 -14.85 16.74 12.74
C GLN A 131 -15.06 15.40 12.02
N ALA A 132 -14.39 14.33 12.47
CA ALA A 132 -14.58 13.00 11.89
C ALA A 132 -16.03 12.51 11.99
N MET A 133 -16.68 12.76 13.13
CA MET A 133 -18.09 12.44 13.34
C MET A 133 -19.01 13.31 12.49
N GLY A 134 -18.68 14.59 12.33
CA GLY A 134 -19.36 15.49 11.40
C GLY A 134 -19.34 14.95 9.97
N ASP A 135 -18.15 14.61 9.47
CA ASP A 135 -17.95 14.07 8.12
C ASP A 135 -18.70 12.74 7.92
N PHE A 136 -18.70 11.86 8.93
CA PHE A 136 -19.43 10.60 8.91
C PHE A 136 -20.96 10.82 8.86
N LEU A 137 -21.49 11.74 9.66
CA LEU A 137 -22.92 12.10 9.62
C LEU A 137 -23.31 12.77 8.29
N ASP A 138 -22.44 13.63 7.76
CA ASP A 138 -22.68 14.38 6.53
C ASP A 138 -22.78 13.47 5.31
N ASN A 139 -22.01 12.38 5.27
CA ASN A 139 -21.86 11.56 4.08
C ASN A 139 -22.35 10.11 4.21
N ASN A 140 -22.57 9.59 5.41
CA ASN A 140 -22.73 8.14 5.61
C ASN A 140 -23.94 7.72 6.46
N VAL A 141 -24.54 8.61 7.24
CA VAL A 141 -25.72 8.29 8.06
C VAL A 141 -26.97 8.91 7.46
N GLN A 142 -27.98 8.07 7.19
CA GLN A 142 -29.29 8.53 6.74
C GLN A 142 -30.06 9.13 7.92
N CYS A 143 -30.81 10.19 7.64
CA CYS A 143 -31.66 10.85 8.61
C CYS A 143 -32.72 9.89 9.17
N SER A 144 -32.87 9.88 10.49
CA SER A 144 -33.84 9.01 11.19
C SER A 144 -35.25 9.59 11.25
N TYR A 145 -35.51 10.72 10.57
CA TYR A 145 -36.84 11.31 10.52
C TYR A 145 -37.84 10.41 9.79
N VAL A 146 -39.01 10.23 10.39
CA VAL A 146 -40.17 9.55 9.82
C VAL A 146 -41.34 10.52 9.86
N GLN A 147 -42.00 10.71 8.72
CA GLN A 147 -43.17 11.57 8.62
C GLN A 147 -44.33 10.95 9.42
N PRO A 148 -44.94 11.65 10.39
CA PRO A 148 -45.96 11.08 11.27
C PRO A 148 -47.23 10.58 10.55
N GLU A 149 -47.60 11.23 9.45
CA GLU A 149 -48.87 11.01 8.75
C GLU A 149 -48.81 9.81 7.79
N THR A 150 -47.69 9.65 7.10
CA THR A 150 -47.50 8.67 6.00
C THR A 150 -46.61 7.50 6.41
N GLY A 151 -45.83 7.65 7.48
CA GLY A 151 -44.77 6.71 7.85
C GLY A 151 -43.57 6.72 6.90
N GLU A 152 -43.51 7.66 5.93
CA GLU A 152 -42.40 7.78 4.97
C GLU A 152 -41.12 8.24 5.71
N LYS A 153 -40.00 7.54 5.47
CA LYS A 153 -38.71 7.81 6.11
C LYS A 153 -37.83 8.69 5.22
N CYS A 154 -37.11 9.64 5.84
CA CYS A 154 -36.10 10.42 5.16
C CYS A 154 -34.91 9.54 4.74
N VAL A 155 -34.41 9.71 3.51
CA VAL A 155 -33.23 8.98 3.01
C VAL A 155 -31.98 9.87 2.89
N ASN A 156 -32.11 11.18 3.11
CA ASN A 156 -31.02 12.13 3.00
C ASN A 156 -29.98 11.96 4.12
N THR A 157 -28.71 12.19 3.81
CA THR A 157 -27.64 12.38 4.81
C THR A 157 -27.62 13.83 5.29
N LYS A 158 -26.84 14.15 6.33
CA LYS A 158 -26.82 15.52 6.88
C LYS A 158 -26.40 16.59 5.87
N ALA A 159 -25.49 16.30 4.93
CA ALA A 159 -25.17 17.22 3.82
C ALA A 159 -26.30 17.31 2.77
N GLY A 160 -27.07 16.23 2.58
CA GLY A 160 -28.19 16.16 1.63
C GLY A 160 -29.43 16.97 2.04
N HIS A 161 -29.46 17.53 3.26
CA HIS A 161 -30.62 18.23 3.84
C HIS A 161 -30.86 19.65 3.34
N THR A 162 -30.18 20.11 2.29
CA THR A 162 -30.33 21.48 1.74
C THR A 162 -31.77 21.86 1.40
N ARG A 163 -32.64 20.88 1.10
CA ARG A 163 -34.06 21.06 0.81
C ARG A 163 -35.01 20.48 1.87
N GLY A 164 -34.51 20.12 3.05
CA GLY A 164 -35.29 19.45 4.11
C GLY A 164 -35.33 17.91 3.97
N HIS A 165 -36.32 17.29 4.62
CA HIS A 165 -36.49 15.83 4.62
C HIS A 165 -37.08 15.35 3.28
N GLN A 166 -36.52 14.28 2.70
CA GLN A 166 -36.98 13.72 1.42
C GLN A 166 -36.97 12.20 1.44
N ASP A 167 -37.88 11.58 0.69
CA ASP A 167 -37.97 10.12 0.50
C ASP A 167 -37.05 9.58 -0.60
N SER A 168 -37.11 8.27 -0.87
CA SER A 168 -36.31 7.59 -1.91
C SER A 168 -36.56 8.08 -3.34
N TYR A 169 -37.66 8.80 -3.59
CA TYR A 169 -38.00 9.38 -4.88
C TYR A 169 -37.73 10.89 -4.93
N ALA A 170 -36.99 11.42 -3.94
CA ALA A 170 -36.69 12.83 -3.74
C ALA A 170 -37.93 13.72 -3.51
N LYS A 171 -39.08 13.14 -3.17
CA LYS A 171 -40.28 13.88 -2.79
C LYS A 171 -40.05 14.54 -1.44
N PHE A 172 -40.44 15.80 -1.33
CA PHE A 172 -40.33 16.58 -0.11
C PHE A 172 -41.30 16.08 0.96
N LEU A 173 -40.79 15.79 2.15
CA LEU A 173 -41.55 15.29 3.31
C LEU A 173 -41.86 16.43 4.29
N ALA A 174 -40.83 17.15 4.74
CA ALA A 174 -40.97 18.21 5.75
C ALA A 174 -39.76 19.15 5.78
N TYR A 175 -39.99 20.38 6.29
CA TYR A 175 -38.90 21.27 6.69
C TYR A 175 -38.35 20.81 8.05
N GLY A 176 -37.02 20.79 8.19
CA GLY A 176 -36.40 20.38 9.43
C GLY A 176 -34.89 20.13 9.32
N ALA A 177 -34.22 20.17 10.47
CA ALA A 177 -32.81 19.82 10.57
C ALA A 177 -32.62 18.30 10.48
N PHE A 178 -31.40 17.89 10.18
CA PHE A 178 -31.02 16.47 10.20
C PHE A 178 -31.26 15.85 11.59
N VAL A 179 -31.83 14.64 11.60
CA VAL A 179 -32.08 13.85 12.81
C VAL A 179 -31.13 12.65 12.81
N ALA A 180 -30.16 12.66 13.72
CA ALA A 180 -29.10 11.64 13.78
C ALA A 180 -29.57 10.26 14.30
N GLY A 181 -30.81 10.16 14.79
CA GLY A 181 -31.32 8.94 15.44
C GLY A 181 -30.53 8.60 16.69
N ASP A 182 -30.11 7.34 16.79
CA ASP A 182 -29.38 6.79 17.95
C ASP A 182 -27.91 7.21 18.03
N PHE A 183 -27.38 7.88 17.00
CA PHE A 183 -26.00 8.34 16.97
C PHE A 183 -25.82 9.63 17.81
N ASN A 184 -25.18 9.51 18.98
CA ASN A 184 -24.98 10.62 19.91
C ASN A 184 -23.50 11.05 19.98
N THR A 185 -23.21 12.27 19.52
CA THR A 185 -21.85 12.81 19.47
C THR A 185 -21.21 12.96 20.85
N SER A 186 -21.96 13.49 21.82
CA SER A 186 -21.47 13.66 23.19
C SER A 186 -21.17 12.32 23.87
N LYS A 187 -22.05 11.33 23.70
CA LYS A 187 -21.85 9.98 24.23
C LYS A 187 -20.60 9.31 23.66
N PHE A 188 -20.28 9.55 22.38
CA PHE A 188 -19.04 9.05 21.77
C PHE A 188 -17.80 9.64 22.44
N HIS A 189 -17.78 10.97 22.64
CA HIS A 189 -16.69 11.65 23.33
C HIS A 189 -16.48 11.11 24.74
N ASP A 190 -17.57 10.92 25.50
CA ASP A 190 -17.50 10.36 26.85
C ASP A 190 -16.92 8.95 26.86
N LEU A 191 -17.33 8.11 25.90
CA LEU A 191 -16.80 6.75 25.76
C LEU A 191 -15.31 6.74 25.39
N VAL A 192 -14.90 7.56 24.43
CA VAL A 192 -13.48 7.72 24.02
C VAL A 192 -12.62 8.14 25.22
N LYS A 193 -13.11 9.08 26.03
CA LYS A 193 -12.44 9.54 27.25
C LYS A 193 -12.38 8.47 28.35
N SER A 194 -13.41 7.63 28.47
CA SER A 194 -13.53 6.65 29.56
C SER A 194 -12.49 5.52 29.55
N LYS A 195 -11.81 5.27 28.43
CA LYS A 195 -10.78 4.21 28.29
C LYS A 195 -9.41 4.57 28.86
N GLN A 196 -9.33 5.66 29.60
CA GLN A 196 -8.10 6.20 30.16
C GLN A 196 -7.91 5.75 31.63
N ASP A 197 -7.51 4.50 31.87
CA ASP A 197 -7.23 4.00 33.24
C ASP A 197 -5.83 4.39 33.73
N THR A 198 -5.65 4.62 35.04
CA THR A 198 -4.49 5.23 35.72
C THR A 198 -3.81 4.24 36.67
N ASN A 199 -2.80 3.47 36.22
CA ASN A 199 -1.67 3.03 37.07
C ASN A 199 -0.60 2.16 36.37
N HIS A 200 0.64 2.25 36.88
CA HIS A 200 1.79 1.32 36.80
C HIS A 200 2.91 1.45 35.74
N GLU A 201 4.10 0.99 36.13
CA GLU A 201 5.27 0.74 35.28
C GLU A 201 4.95 -0.29 34.17
N GLY A 202 5.57 -0.16 33.00
CA GLY A 202 5.35 -1.08 31.86
C GLY A 202 4.24 -0.66 30.89
N TRP A 203 3.82 0.61 30.96
CA TRP A 203 2.67 1.18 30.26
C TRP A 203 2.62 0.94 28.73
N LYS A 204 3.77 0.89 28.04
CA LYS A 204 3.79 0.68 26.58
C LYS A 204 3.27 -0.70 26.20
N THR A 205 3.66 -1.72 26.96
CA THR A 205 3.20 -3.10 26.78
C THR A 205 1.73 -3.23 27.16
N PHE A 206 1.32 -2.55 28.24
CA PHE A 206 -0.08 -2.51 28.66
C PHE A 206 -0.99 -1.87 27.61
N ALA A 207 -0.69 -0.66 27.12
CA ALA A 207 -1.49 0.04 26.13
C ALA A 207 -1.59 -0.74 24.81
N THR A 208 -0.50 -1.38 24.39
CA THR A 208 -0.49 -2.24 23.19
C THR A 208 -1.37 -3.48 23.39
N ASN A 209 -1.32 -4.13 24.56
CA ASN A 209 -2.16 -5.29 24.87
C ASN A 209 -3.64 -4.93 25.04
N LEU A 210 -3.94 -3.81 25.72
CA LEU A 210 -5.30 -3.27 25.86
C LEU A 210 -5.90 -2.93 24.51
N HIS A 211 -5.14 -2.30 23.63
CA HIS A 211 -5.62 -1.97 22.31
C HIS A 211 -5.77 -3.22 21.43
N ARG A 212 -4.85 -4.20 21.53
CA ARG A 212 -5.01 -5.53 20.89
C ARG A 212 -6.33 -6.18 21.29
N SER A 213 -6.63 -6.25 22.59
CA SER A 213 -7.89 -6.85 23.06
C SER A 213 -9.08 -6.04 22.56
N THR A 214 -9.00 -4.70 22.61
CA THR A 214 -10.05 -3.81 22.10
C THR A 214 -10.37 -4.07 20.62
N LEU A 215 -9.36 -4.21 19.76
CA LEU A 215 -9.55 -4.51 18.33
C LEU A 215 -10.28 -5.84 18.11
N GLN A 216 -10.00 -6.84 18.95
CA GLN A 216 -10.56 -8.20 18.88
C GLN A 216 -11.96 -8.33 19.51
N LEU A 217 -12.43 -7.34 20.29
CA LEU A 217 -13.70 -7.34 21.00
C LEU A 217 -14.92 -6.87 20.18
N ALA A 218 -14.82 -6.86 18.84
CA ALA A 218 -15.92 -6.44 17.98
C ALA A 218 -17.18 -7.31 18.23
N GLY A 219 -18.25 -6.69 18.74
CA GLY A 219 -19.52 -7.39 19.04
C GLY A 219 -20.14 -8.02 17.78
N ASN A 220 -19.97 -7.38 16.62
CA ASN A 220 -20.18 -7.99 15.32
C ASN A 220 -18.91 -7.84 14.45
N SER A 221 -18.08 -8.88 14.38
CA SER A 221 -16.86 -8.92 13.55
C SER A 221 -17.13 -9.19 12.06
N SER A 222 -18.40 -9.27 11.63
CA SER A 222 -18.72 -9.49 10.21
C SER A 222 -18.18 -8.41 9.29
N PHE A 223 -18.07 -7.15 9.73
CA PHE A 223 -17.49 -6.09 8.89
C PHE A 223 -16.02 -6.33 8.56
N TRP A 224 -15.26 -7.00 9.45
CA TRP A 224 -13.90 -7.45 9.17
C TRP A 224 -13.86 -8.65 8.21
N THR A 225 -14.86 -9.53 8.26
CA THR A 225 -14.82 -10.85 7.59
C THR A 225 -15.64 -10.93 6.29
N LYS A 226 -16.51 -9.95 6.01
CA LYS A 226 -17.43 -9.87 4.86
C LYS A 226 -16.78 -10.00 3.48
N HIS A 227 -15.45 -9.86 3.40
CA HIS A 227 -14.69 -9.84 2.14
C HIS A 227 -13.56 -10.88 2.08
N ILE A 228 -13.39 -11.70 3.11
CA ILE A 228 -12.23 -12.61 3.23
C ILE A 228 -12.38 -13.87 2.37
N TYR A 229 -13.61 -14.37 2.19
CA TYR A 229 -13.85 -15.66 1.52
C TYR A 229 -14.14 -15.60 0.02
N ASP A 230 -14.59 -14.45 -0.49
CA ASP A 230 -14.85 -14.31 -1.93
C ASP A 230 -13.53 -14.17 -2.72
N ASP A 231 -12.55 -13.42 -2.23
CA ASP A 231 -11.33 -13.12 -3.01
C ASP A 231 -10.35 -14.29 -3.19
N LEU A 232 -10.31 -15.24 -2.26
CA LEU A 232 -9.36 -16.36 -2.32
C LEU A 232 -9.81 -17.50 -3.26
N TYR A 233 -11.10 -17.54 -3.63
CA TYR A 233 -11.67 -18.63 -4.44
C TYR A 233 -12.69 -18.20 -5.52
N ALA A 234 -13.12 -16.93 -5.60
CA ALA A 234 -14.07 -16.50 -6.62
C ALA A 234 -13.40 -16.41 -8.01
N ARG A 235 -13.58 -17.48 -8.79
CA ARG A 235 -13.35 -17.53 -10.25
C ARG A 235 -14.28 -16.62 -11.07
N LYS A 236 -15.07 -15.74 -10.45
CA LYS A 236 -15.97 -14.80 -11.13
C LYS A 236 -16.10 -13.53 -10.29
N GLY A 237 -15.89 -12.37 -10.91
CA GLY A 237 -15.86 -11.06 -10.29
C GLY A 237 -17.05 -10.77 -9.35
N THR A 238 -16.83 -10.96 -8.06
CA THR A 238 -17.65 -10.38 -6.99
C THR A 238 -16.88 -9.24 -6.34
N LYS A 239 -17.57 -8.11 -6.17
CA LYS A 239 -17.07 -6.83 -5.69
C LYS A 239 -16.71 -6.90 -4.19
N GLY A 240 -15.58 -7.53 -3.85
CA GLY A 240 -15.01 -7.56 -2.49
C GLY A 240 -14.43 -6.20 -2.10
N SER A 241 -14.99 -5.58 -1.06
CA SER A 241 -14.74 -4.18 -0.67
C SER A 241 -13.61 -4.02 0.36
N PHE A 242 -12.41 -4.50 0.08
CA PHE A 242 -11.20 -3.82 0.58
C PHE A 242 -10.64 -2.95 -0.55
N LYS A 243 -11.43 -1.92 -0.92
CA LYS A 243 -10.94 -0.78 -1.69
C LYS A 243 -9.72 -0.22 -0.95
N ARG A 244 -8.67 0.13 -1.71
CA ARG A 244 -7.44 0.79 -1.22
C ARG A 244 -7.75 1.74 -0.05
N THR A 245 -7.38 1.35 1.17
CA THR A 245 -7.49 2.24 2.34
C THR A 245 -6.13 2.90 2.53
N ASN A 246 -6.13 4.21 2.66
CA ASN A 246 -4.93 4.94 3.09
C ASN A 246 -4.82 4.99 4.61
N THR A 247 -5.80 4.43 5.33
CA THR A 247 -5.84 4.32 6.78
C THR A 247 -5.47 2.92 7.26
N CYS A 248 -4.50 2.81 8.16
CA CYS A 248 -4.27 1.59 8.92
C CYS A 248 -5.33 1.50 10.04
N PHE A 249 -6.32 0.62 9.89
CA PHE A 249 -7.38 0.48 10.89
C PHE A 249 -6.94 -0.04 12.26
N ALA A 250 -5.69 -0.50 12.38
CA ALA A 250 -5.10 -0.90 13.66
C ALA A 250 -4.45 0.25 14.45
N CYS A 251 -4.33 1.45 13.88
CA CYS A 251 -3.91 2.64 14.65
C CYS A 251 -4.70 3.90 14.32
N LEU A 252 -5.31 4.02 13.14
CA LEU A 252 -5.99 5.23 12.67
C LEU A 252 -5.07 6.44 12.44
N PHE A 253 -3.75 6.31 12.56
CA PHE A 253 -2.80 7.43 12.36
C PHE A 253 -1.92 7.28 11.14
N SER A 254 -1.58 6.06 10.76
CA SER A 254 -0.57 5.80 9.74
C SER A 254 -1.17 5.14 8.51
N ARG A 255 -0.51 5.35 7.37
CA ARG A 255 -0.82 4.63 6.14
C ARG A 255 -0.36 3.19 6.25
N PRO A 256 -1.17 2.21 5.83
CA PRO A 256 -0.75 0.82 5.90
C PRO A 256 0.16 0.48 4.72
N GLU A 257 1.13 -0.41 4.97
CA GLU A 257 2.18 -0.80 4.03
C GLU A 257 2.23 -2.31 3.77
N TYR A 258 1.68 -3.12 4.69
CA TYR A 258 1.82 -4.57 4.70
C TYR A 258 0.45 -5.24 4.62
N ARG A 259 0.26 -6.13 3.64
CA ARG A 259 -0.98 -6.92 3.47
C ARG A 259 -0.81 -8.30 4.10
N LEU A 260 -1.74 -8.66 4.99
CA LEU A 260 -1.82 -9.98 5.60
C LEU A 260 -2.58 -10.99 4.69
N PRO A 261 -2.41 -12.31 4.87
CA PRO A 261 -3.08 -13.33 4.06
C PRO A 261 -4.61 -13.24 4.01
N CYS A 262 -5.21 -12.68 5.05
CA CYS A 262 -6.65 -12.43 5.12
C CYS A 262 -7.12 -11.18 4.35
N GLY A 263 -6.20 -10.44 3.70
CA GLY A 263 -6.49 -9.23 2.94
C GLY A 263 -6.29 -7.91 3.69
N HIS A 264 -6.29 -7.93 5.03
CA HIS A 264 -6.12 -6.74 5.87
C HIS A 264 -4.75 -6.07 5.73
N LEU A 265 -4.72 -4.75 5.92
CA LEU A 265 -3.56 -3.89 5.74
C LEU A 265 -3.09 -3.28 7.07
N LEU A 266 -1.78 -3.37 7.35
CA LEU A 266 -1.13 -2.81 8.56
C LEU A 266 -0.02 -1.84 8.20
N CYS A 267 0.17 -0.78 9.00
CA CYS A 267 1.36 0.07 8.92
C CYS A 267 2.55 -0.61 9.60
N ASP A 268 3.75 -0.05 9.36
CA ASP A 268 5.00 -0.57 9.93
C ASP A 268 4.98 -0.63 11.47
N ASP A 269 4.48 0.42 12.13
CA ASP A 269 4.41 0.47 13.59
C ASP A 269 3.46 -0.59 14.16
N CYS A 270 2.26 -0.74 13.59
CA CYS A 270 1.30 -1.75 14.04
C CYS A 270 1.82 -3.16 13.78
N LEU A 271 2.51 -3.37 12.66
CA LEU A 271 3.15 -4.64 12.40
C LEU A 271 4.19 -4.96 13.48
N GLN A 272 5.01 -3.99 13.89
CA GLN A 272 6.00 -4.14 14.96
C GLN A 272 5.36 -4.36 16.33
N ASP A 273 4.42 -3.52 16.72
CA ASP A 273 3.85 -3.49 18.06
C ASP A 273 3.03 -4.75 18.36
N PHE A 274 2.33 -5.28 17.34
CA PHE A 274 1.46 -6.43 17.52
C PHE A 274 2.10 -7.78 17.17
N GLY A 275 3.31 -7.79 16.61
CA GLY A 275 4.02 -9.03 16.27
C GLY A 275 5.04 -9.44 17.32
N GLU A 276 5.44 -10.72 17.26
CA GLU A 276 6.54 -11.26 18.07
C GLU A 276 7.86 -11.10 17.31
N ARG A 277 8.94 -10.69 17.95
CA ARG A 277 10.26 -10.66 17.30
C ARG A 277 10.85 -12.06 17.24
N ASP A 278 11.46 -12.41 16.11
CA ASP A 278 12.23 -13.65 15.99
C ASP A 278 13.51 -13.52 16.84
N ALA A 279 13.81 -14.54 17.64
CA ALA A 279 14.95 -14.53 18.54
C ALA A 279 16.30 -14.58 17.80
N ALA A 280 16.33 -15.20 16.61
CA ALA A 280 17.54 -15.29 15.78
C ALA A 280 17.68 -14.07 14.86
N TYR A 281 16.57 -13.44 14.47
CA TYR A 281 16.55 -12.33 13.51
C TYR A 281 15.77 -11.13 14.09
N PRO A 282 16.44 -10.18 14.77
CA PRO A 282 15.77 -9.04 15.44
C PRO A 282 14.97 -8.12 14.51
N ASP A 283 15.26 -8.15 13.21
CA ASP A 283 14.57 -7.42 12.15
C ASP A 283 13.40 -8.23 11.56
N MET A 284 13.09 -9.40 12.09
CA MET A 284 11.96 -10.22 11.69
C MET A 284 10.85 -10.18 12.75
N VAL A 285 9.64 -9.93 12.28
CA VAL A 285 8.43 -9.86 13.09
C VAL A 285 7.43 -10.90 12.63
N ILE A 286 6.89 -11.64 13.58
CA ILE A 286 6.06 -12.82 13.39
C ILE A 286 4.64 -12.52 13.86
N HIS A 287 3.67 -12.69 12.96
CA HIS A 287 2.24 -12.62 13.27
C HIS A 287 1.63 -14.01 13.13
N LYS A 288 1.06 -14.54 14.21
CA LYS A 288 0.40 -15.87 14.23
C LYS A 288 -1.02 -15.83 13.67
N MET A 289 -1.66 -14.65 13.70
CA MET A 289 -3.01 -14.40 13.20
C MET A 289 -3.16 -12.91 12.87
N CYS A 290 -4.23 -12.55 12.16
CA CYS A 290 -4.56 -11.15 11.91
C CYS A 290 -5.01 -10.43 13.18
N ILE A 291 -4.50 -9.23 13.46
CA ILE A 291 -4.90 -8.44 14.63
C ILE A 291 -6.33 -7.84 14.51
N LEU A 292 -6.84 -7.65 13.29
CA LEU A 292 -8.14 -7.03 13.04
C LEU A 292 -9.26 -8.08 13.03
N CYS A 293 -9.13 -9.14 12.24
CA CYS A 293 -10.17 -10.16 12.08
C CYS A 293 -9.90 -11.47 12.82
N SER A 294 -8.77 -11.59 13.52
CA SER A 294 -8.34 -12.82 14.21
C SER A 294 -8.23 -14.06 13.30
N ASN A 295 -8.22 -13.88 11.98
CA ASN A 295 -8.08 -14.98 11.03
C ASN A 295 -6.65 -15.53 11.04
N ALA A 296 -6.52 -16.85 11.19
CA ALA A 296 -5.28 -17.62 11.13
C ALA A 296 -5.33 -18.73 10.07
N SER A 297 -6.29 -18.65 9.14
CA SER A 297 -6.58 -19.67 8.13
C SER A 297 -6.29 -19.19 6.70
N PRO A 298 -5.94 -20.11 5.77
CA PRO A 298 -5.56 -21.49 6.09
C PRO A 298 -4.17 -21.55 6.75
N PRO A 299 -3.89 -22.57 7.59
CA PRO A 299 -2.64 -22.67 8.36
C PRO A 299 -1.36 -22.63 7.52
N SER A 300 -1.45 -22.95 6.22
CA SER A 300 -0.30 -22.89 5.29
C SER A 300 0.25 -21.48 5.05
N PHE A 301 -0.51 -20.42 5.35
CA PHE A 301 -0.06 -19.03 5.22
C PHE A 301 0.34 -18.37 6.54
N TRP A 302 0.23 -19.10 7.66
CA TRP A 302 0.51 -18.59 9.00
C TRP A 302 1.55 -19.48 9.71
N PRO A 303 2.42 -18.93 10.57
CA PRO A 303 2.57 -17.52 10.88
C PRO A 303 3.20 -16.72 9.73
N VAL A 304 2.80 -15.47 9.60
CA VAL A 304 3.40 -14.52 8.66
C VAL A 304 4.69 -14.00 9.31
N LYS A 305 5.82 -14.13 8.61
CA LYS A 305 7.12 -13.64 9.08
C LYS A 305 7.58 -12.48 8.21
N VAL A 306 7.42 -11.25 8.68
CA VAL A 306 7.77 -10.06 7.92
C VAL A 306 9.13 -9.54 8.37
N ARG A 307 9.99 -9.21 7.41
CA ARG A 307 11.24 -8.51 7.67
C ARG A 307 10.98 -7.00 7.64
N ILE A 308 11.42 -6.32 8.68
CA ILE A 308 11.20 -4.89 8.88
C ILE A 308 12.45 -4.13 8.49
N ARG A 309 12.25 -2.96 7.87
CA ARG A 309 13.35 -2.07 7.53
C ARG A 309 14.06 -1.62 8.80
N PRO A 310 15.41 -1.69 8.83
CA PRO A 310 16.17 -1.09 9.93
C PRO A 310 15.79 0.40 10.09
N GLN A 311 15.58 0.86 11.32
CA GLN A 311 15.11 2.23 11.61
C GLN A 311 16.02 3.33 11.05
N ILE A 312 17.32 3.06 10.95
CA ILE A 312 18.33 3.97 10.39
C ILE A 312 18.52 3.82 8.88
N SER A 313 17.87 2.84 8.25
CA SER A 313 17.94 2.66 6.80
C SER A 313 16.97 3.61 6.11
N GLY A 314 17.49 4.48 5.24
CA GLY A 314 16.65 5.19 4.29
C GLY A 314 16.02 4.22 3.29
N THR A 315 15.05 4.70 2.51
CA THR A 315 14.48 3.93 1.40
C THR A 315 15.54 3.63 0.35
N ARG A 316 15.73 2.36 0.02
CA ARG A 316 16.71 1.88 -0.97
C ARG A 316 15.98 1.48 -2.23
N VAL A 317 16.30 2.15 -3.33
CA VAL A 317 15.63 1.96 -4.62
C VAL A 317 16.64 1.45 -5.65
N LEU A 318 16.27 0.39 -6.38
CA LEU A 318 16.97 -0.10 -7.55
C LEU A 318 16.15 0.28 -8.79
N SER A 319 16.76 0.99 -9.73
CA SER A 319 16.17 1.32 -11.03
C SER A 319 16.94 0.60 -12.13
N LEU A 320 16.24 -0.06 -13.03
CA LEU A 320 16.78 -0.88 -14.10
C LEU A 320 16.24 -0.37 -15.44
N ASP A 321 17.14 0.02 -16.32
CA ASP A 321 16.82 0.73 -17.54
C ASP A 321 16.37 -0.23 -18.66
N GLY A 322 15.66 0.33 -19.64
CA GLY A 322 15.34 -0.38 -20.87
C GLY A 322 16.57 -0.52 -21.77
N GLY A 323 16.84 -1.74 -22.25
CA GLY A 323 17.98 -1.96 -23.14
C GLY A 323 17.94 -3.21 -24.01
N GLY A 324 16.82 -3.95 -24.01
CA GLY A 324 16.73 -5.27 -24.65
C GLY A 324 17.81 -6.21 -24.09
N VAL A 325 18.53 -6.90 -24.97
CA VAL A 325 19.63 -7.82 -24.61
C VAL A 325 20.76 -7.17 -23.79
N ARG A 326 20.90 -5.84 -23.83
CA ARG A 326 21.93 -5.12 -23.07
C ARG A 326 21.69 -5.08 -21.56
N GLY A 327 20.51 -5.49 -21.09
CA GLY A 327 20.24 -5.69 -19.66
C GLY A 327 21.23 -6.65 -18.98
N ILE A 328 21.95 -7.48 -19.76
CA ILE A 328 23.05 -8.30 -19.26
C ILE A 328 24.14 -7.48 -18.56
N VAL A 329 24.38 -6.23 -18.99
CA VAL A 329 25.36 -5.34 -18.35
C VAL A 329 24.91 -4.96 -16.94
N GLU A 330 23.63 -4.62 -16.77
CA GLU A 330 23.06 -4.32 -15.45
C GLU A 330 23.14 -5.53 -14.53
N LEU A 331 22.80 -6.71 -15.05
CA LEU A 331 22.89 -7.97 -14.29
C LEU A 331 24.32 -8.30 -13.85
N GLU A 332 25.31 -8.08 -14.70
CA GLU A 332 26.71 -8.31 -14.37
C GLU A 332 27.21 -7.33 -13.29
N ILE A 333 26.74 -6.08 -13.32
CA ILE A 333 26.98 -5.11 -12.24
C ILE A 333 26.33 -5.60 -10.94
N LEU A 334 25.07 -6.05 -10.97
CA LEU A 334 24.38 -6.59 -9.78
C LEU A 334 25.09 -7.82 -9.23
N ARG A 335 25.57 -8.73 -10.08
CA ARG A 335 26.37 -9.90 -9.68
C ARG A 335 27.66 -9.48 -9.00
N ARG A 336 28.35 -8.47 -9.55
CA ARG A 336 29.57 -7.95 -8.94
C ARG A 336 29.28 -7.28 -7.59
N LEU A 337 28.16 -6.57 -7.46
CA LEU A 337 27.70 -6.00 -6.20
C LEU A 337 27.43 -7.09 -5.15
N GLU A 338 26.72 -8.17 -5.50
CA GLU A 338 26.52 -9.31 -4.58
C GLU A 338 27.85 -9.86 -4.05
N VAL A 339 28.84 -10.05 -4.94
CA VAL A 339 30.18 -10.52 -4.58
C VAL A 339 30.91 -9.52 -3.69
N CYS A 340 30.86 -8.22 -4.00
CA CYS A 340 31.52 -7.18 -3.23
C CYS A 340 30.90 -6.99 -1.83
N ILE A 341 29.58 -7.18 -1.71
CA ILE A 341 28.89 -7.18 -0.42
C ILE A 341 29.36 -8.37 0.42
N GLY A 342 29.55 -9.54 -0.19
CA GLY A 342 30.23 -10.68 0.44
C GLY A 342 29.46 -11.35 1.58
N LEU A 343 28.16 -11.05 1.73
CA LEU A 343 27.31 -11.58 2.81
C LEU A 343 26.58 -12.88 2.43
N GLY A 344 26.75 -13.38 1.20
CA GLY A 344 26.00 -14.53 0.69
C GLY A 344 24.49 -14.29 0.53
N LEU A 345 24.06 -13.02 0.55
CA LEU A 345 22.68 -12.62 0.37
C LEU A 345 22.44 -12.13 -1.06
N PRO A 346 21.35 -12.54 -1.73
CA PRO A 346 21.01 -12.05 -3.06
C PRO A 346 20.66 -10.55 -3.04
N ILE A 347 20.86 -9.89 -4.17
CA ILE A 347 20.84 -8.43 -4.29
C ILE A 347 19.49 -7.80 -3.91
N TRP A 348 18.39 -8.54 -4.09
CA TRP A 348 17.05 -8.09 -3.73
C TRP A 348 16.87 -7.84 -2.21
N TYR A 349 17.70 -8.43 -1.34
CA TYR A 349 17.64 -8.16 0.11
C TYR A 349 18.01 -6.72 0.47
N PHE A 350 18.70 -6.01 -0.43
CA PHE A 350 19.24 -4.69 -0.17
C PHE A 350 18.35 -3.56 -0.66
N PHE A 351 17.23 -3.87 -1.33
CA PHE A 351 16.34 -2.89 -1.94
C PHE A 351 14.90 -3.03 -1.45
N ASP A 352 14.26 -1.90 -1.22
CA ASP A 352 12.86 -1.81 -0.78
C ASP A 352 11.91 -1.67 -1.98
N LEU A 353 12.41 -1.05 -3.06
CA LEU A 353 11.72 -0.88 -4.34
C LEU A 353 12.67 -1.22 -5.49
N ILE A 354 12.18 -2.01 -6.44
CA ILE A 354 12.86 -2.35 -7.69
C ILE A 354 11.95 -1.92 -8.85
N VAL A 355 12.43 -1.00 -9.67
CA VAL A 355 11.71 -0.48 -10.84
C VAL A 355 12.43 -0.91 -12.10
N GLY A 356 11.70 -1.39 -13.10
CA GLY A 356 12.30 -1.82 -14.37
C GLY A 356 11.48 -1.44 -15.61
N THR A 357 12.17 -1.08 -16.68
CA THR A 357 11.57 -0.81 -18.00
C THR A 357 12.06 -1.83 -19.04
N SER A 358 11.16 -2.41 -19.84
CA SER A 358 11.53 -3.35 -20.93
C SER A 358 12.44 -4.50 -20.41
N GLY A 359 13.65 -4.66 -20.95
CA GLY A 359 14.64 -5.64 -20.46
C GLY A 359 14.94 -5.51 -18.96
N GLY A 360 15.07 -4.28 -18.45
CA GLY A 360 15.18 -4.00 -17.01
C GLY A 360 13.93 -4.43 -16.22
N GLY A 361 12.75 -4.40 -16.85
CA GLY A 361 11.51 -4.95 -16.30
C GLY A 361 11.56 -6.47 -16.09
N LEU A 362 12.13 -7.22 -17.05
CA LEU A 362 12.34 -8.66 -16.91
C LEU A 362 13.32 -8.98 -15.79
N ILE A 363 14.37 -8.16 -15.64
CA ILE A 363 15.34 -8.28 -14.54
C ILE A 363 14.66 -7.97 -13.20
N ALA A 364 13.83 -6.92 -13.14
CA ALA A 364 13.07 -6.55 -11.96
C ALA A 364 12.12 -7.68 -11.50
N LEU A 365 11.48 -8.39 -12.45
CA LEU A 365 10.67 -9.58 -12.14
C LEU A 365 11.53 -10.71 -11.59
N GLY A 366 12.62 -11.04 -12.29
CA GLY A 366 13.49 -12.15 -11.92
C GLY A 366 14.07 -11.99 -10.50
N ILE A 367 14.63 -10.81 -10.23
CA ILE A 367 15.28 -10.50 -8.96
C ILE A 367 14.26 -10.18 -7.86
N GLY A 368 13.25 -9.35 -8.17
CA GLY A 368 12.33 -8.82 -7.16
C GLY A 368 11.13 -9.72 -6.83
N ILE A 369 10.55 -10.37 -7.84
CA ILE A 369 9.38 -11.25 -7.66
C ILE A 369 9.82 -12.70 -7.49
N HIS A 370 10.65 -13.20 -8.42
CA HIS A 370 11.10 -14.60 -8.41
C HIS A 370 12.33 -14.85 -7.54
N ARG A 371 12.87 -13.79 -6.92
CA ARG A 371 13.97 -13.85 -5.92
C ARG A 371 15.22 -14.55 -6.43
N TRP A 372 15.46 -14.50 -7.74
CA TRP A 372 16.69 -15.02 -8.31
C TRP A 372 17.88 -14.19 -7.78
N ASN A 373 18.95 -14.86 -7.39
CA ASN A 373 20.24 -14.18 -7.27
C ASN A 373 20.71 -13.70 -8.65
N ALA A 374 21.67 -12.78 -8.70
CA ALA A 374 22.10 -12.18 -9.96
C ALA A 374 22.60 -13.25 -10.95
N GLU A 375 23.34 -14.26 -10.48
CA GLU A 375 23.85 -15.37 -11.30
C GLU A 375 22.75 -16.18 -11.98
N ASN A 376 21.70 -16.58 -11.24
CA ASN A 376 20.58 -17.30 -11.80
C ASN A 376 19.75 -16.42 -12.74
N CYS A 377 19.61 -15.14 -12.39
CA CYS A 377 18.92 -14.18 -13.26
C CYS A 377 19.66 -13.99 -14.60
N ILE A 378 20.99 -13.98 -14.60
CA ILE A 378 21.82 -13.99 -15.81
C ILE A 378 21.53 -15.20 -16.69
N LYS A 379 21.54 -16.40 -16.11
CA LYS A 379 21.26 -17.65 -16.85
C LYS A 379 19.89 -17.61 -17.51
N LYS A 380 18.86 -17.21 -16.76
CA LYS A 380 17.49 -17.08 -17.26
C LYS A 380 17.35 -15.98 -18.30
N PHE A 381 18.01 -14.85 -18.11
CA PHE A 381 18.01 -13.75 -19.07
C PHE A 381 18.69 -14.14 -20.38
N HIS A 382 19.79 -14.90 -20.34
CA HIS A 382 20.41 -15.48 -21.54
C HIS A 382 19.47 -16.44 -22.28
N GLU A 383 18.78 -17.32 -21.56
CA GLU A 383 17.79 -18.24 -22.15
C GLU A 383 16.67 -17.46 -22.86
N ILE A 384 16.15 -16.41 -22.22
CA ILE A 384 15.15 -15.50 -22.79
C ILE A 384 15.68 -14.82 -24.06
N CYS A 385 16.90 -14.29 -24.02
CA CYS A 385 17.46 -13.57 -25.15
C CYS A 385 17.75 -14.50 -26.34
N ASN A 386 18.33 -15.68 -26.09
CA ASN A 386 18.74 -16.61 -27.14
C ASN A 386 17.54 -17.24 -27.85
N THR A 387 16.49 -17.57 -27.11
CA THR A 387 15.29 -18.22 -27.67
C THR A 387 14.29 -17.20 -28.16
N GLY A 388 14.07 -16.14 -27.37
CA GLY A 388 13.00 -15.17 -27.59
C GLY A 388 13.27 -14.21 -28.75
N PHE A 389 14.51 -13.80 -29.01
CA PHE A 389 14.85 -12.91 -30.14
C PHE A 389 15.06 -13.68 -31.44
N SER A 390 14.16 -14.64 -31.73
CA SER A 390 14.15 -15.40 -32.99
C SER A 390 13.61 -14.52 -34.14
N PRO A 391 14.43 -14.22 -35.17
CA PRO A 391 14.01 -13.35 -36.26
C PRO A 391 13.00 -14.05 -37.17
N LYS A 392 11.98 -13.32 -37.64
CA LYS A 392 11.08 -13.83 -38.68
C LYS A 392 11.85 -14.05 -39.97
N PHE A 393 11.48 -15.10 -40.73
CA PHE A 393 12.08 -15.42 -42.02
C PHE A 393 12.24 -14.17 -42.91
N LEU A 394 13.45 -13.96 -43.44
CA LEU A 394 13.88 -12.84 -44.31
C LEU A 394 13.96 -11.44 -43.69
N THR A 395 13.61 -11.24 -42.41
CA THR A 395 13.64 -9.89 -41.79
C THR A 395 15.05 -9.40 -41.42
N THR A 396 16.05 -10.28 -41.38
CA THR A 396 17.45 -9.97 -41.07
C THR A 396 18.39 -10.06 -42.27
N VAL A 397 17.87 -10.40 -43.45
CA VAL A 397 18.66 -10.58 -44.67
C VAL A 397 19.09 -9.21 -45.22
N PHE A 398 20.37 -9.09 -45.59
CA PHE A 398 20.93 -7.89 -46.19
C PHE A 398 20.23 -7.57 -47.53
N GLY A 399 19.83 -6.31 -47.75
CA GLY A 399 19.11 -5.87 -48.95
C GLY A 399 17.58 -6.09 -48.92
N LEU A 400 17.09 -7.24 -48.44
CA LEU A 400 15.66 -7.56 -48.41
C LEU A 400 14.97 -7.26 -47.06
N GLY A 401 15.75 -7.19 -45.98
CA GLY A 401 15.26 -7.00 -44.61
C GLY A 401 14.33 -5.80 -44.42
N PRO A 402 14.62 -4.59 -44.93
CA PRO A 402 13.75 -3.42 -44.77
C PRO A 402 12.34 -3.63 -45.36
N VAL A 403 12.24 -4.28 -46.52
CA VAL A 403 10.96 -4.59 -47.18
C VAL A 403 10.15 -5.57 -46.35
N PHE A 404 10.78 -6.66 -45.90
CA PHE A 404 10.10 -7.66 -45.07
C PHE A 404 9.71 -7.13 -43.68
N ARG A 405 10.48 -6.19 -43.11
CA ARG A 405 10.12 -5.52 -41.85
C ARG A 405 8.90 -4.60 -42.02
N TRP A 406 8.83 -3.89 -43.14
CA TRP A 406 7.68 -3.05 -43.48
C TRP A 406 6.40 -3.88 -43.65
N ILE A 407 6.49 -5.02 -44.36
CA ILE A 407 5.35 -5.93 -44.57
C ILE A 407 4.94 -6.65 -43.27
N ARG A 408 5.90 -7.10 -42.45
CA ARG A 408 5.62 -7.95 -41.28
C ARG A 408 5.48 -7.20 -39.96
N GLY A 409 5.71 -5.88 -39.94
CA GLY A 409 5.52 -4.99 -38.79
C GLY A 409 6.49 -5.14 -37.62
N CYS A 410 7.23 -6.26 -37.52
CA CYS A 410 8.24 -6.49 -36.47
C CYS A 410 9.35 -7.45 -36.94
N ILE A 411 10.51 -7.39 -36.27
CA ILE A 411 11.70 -8.20 -36.59
C ILE A 411 11.59 -9.62 -36.01
N TYR A 412 11.08 -9.73 -34.77
CA TYR A 412 11.07 -10.98 -34.01
C TYR A 412 9.71 -11.65 -33.98
N ASP A 413 9.70 -12.97 -33.78
CA ASP A 413 8.47 -13.72 -33.59
C ASP A 413 7.92 -13.53 -32.17
N THR A 414 6.79 -12.84 -32.06
CA THR A 414 6.13 -12.55 -30.80
C THR A 414 5.70 -13.82 -30.07
N SER A 415 5.25 -14.86 -30.79
CA SER A 415 4.77 -16.10 -30.17
C SER A 415 5.90 -16.89 -29.52
N VAL A 416 7.07 -16.89 -30.16
CA VAL A 416 8.28 -17.52 -29.61
C VAL A 416 8.77 -16.75 -28.38
N PHE A 417 8.76 -15.42 -28.44
CA PHE A 417 9.13 -14.57 -27.30
C PHE A 417 8.18 -14.77 -26.11
N GLU A 418 6.87 -14.77 -26.35
CA GLU A 418 5.83 -15.04 -25.35
C GLU A 418 5.99 -16.42 -24.70
N GLN A 419 6.14 -17.49 -25.50
CA GLN A 419 6.38 -18.84 -24.97
C GLN A 419 7.68 -18.94 -24.15
N THR A 420 8.71 -18.20 -24.54
CA THR A 420 9.98 -18.18 -23.80
C THR A 420 9.79 -17.49 -22.45
N LEU A 421 9.07 -16.37 -22.41
CA LEU A 421 8.71 -15.71 -21.16
C LEU A 421 7.81 -16.59 -20.28
N GLN A 422 6.84 -17.32 -20.85
CA GLN A 422 6.00 -18.28 -20.15
C GLN A 422 6.82 -19.38 -19.45
N ARG A 423 7.85 -19.89 -20.12
CA ARG A 423 8.76 -20.90 -19.55
C ARG A 423 9.67 -20.31 -18.47
N ALA A 424 10.15 -19.08 -18.67
CA ALA A 424 11.00 -18.41 -17.69
C ALA A 424 10.22 -17.99 -16.43
N PHE A 425 8.95 -17.62 -16.59
CA PHE A 425 8.05 -17.12 -15.54
C PHE A 425 6.74 -17.92 -15.49
N PRO A 426 6.75 -19.14 -14.92
CA PRO A 426 5.58 -20.03 -14.93
C PRO A 426 4.38 -19.52 -14.10
N LEU A 427 3.18 -19.80 -14.63
CA LEU A 427 1.77 -19.39 -14.37
C LEU A 427 1.20 -19.08 -12.96
N LYS A 428 1.97 -18.85 -11.91
CA LYS A 428 1.41 -18.39 -10.62
C LYS A 428 1.65 -16.89 -10.46
N THR A 429 0.69 -16.12 -10.97
CA THR A 429 0.48 -14.67 -10.79
C THR A 429 1.76 -13.83 -10.96
N PHE A 430 1.87 -13.13 -12.09
CA PHE A 430 3.02 -12.30 -12.49
C PHE A 430 3.52 -11.32 -11.39
N PHE A 431 2.62 -10.93 -10.48
CA PHE A 431 2.87 -10.10 -9.29
C PHE A 431 2.37 -10.71 -7.98
N GLY A 432 1.88 -11.95 -8.00
CA GLY A 432 1.24 -12.52 -6.83
C GLY A 432 2.24 -12.94 -5.78
N LEU A 433 1.84 -12.72 -4.54
CA LEU A 433 2.42 -13.35 -3.37
C LEU A 433 2.45 -14.85 -3.63
N LEU A 434 3.63 -15.41 -3.92
CA LEU A 434 3.83 -16.85 -3.94
C LEU A 434 3.35 -17.38 -2.58
N PRO A 435 2.30 -18.22 -2.54
CA PRO A 435 1.98 -18.96 -1.33
C PRO A 435 3.24 -19.64 -0.87
N ALA A 436 3.59 -19.43 0.40
CA ALA A 436 4.75 -20.01 1.05
C ALA A 436 4.87 -21.52 0.74
N GLN A 437 5.58 -21.88 -0.32
CA GLN A 437 5.84 -23.27 -0.70
C GLN A 437 7.12 -23.34 -1.55
N ILE A 438 8.26 -23.06 -0.94
CA ILE A 438 9.40 -24.00 -0.90
C ILE A 438 10.09 -23.79 0.46
N GLN A 439 9.77 -24.67 1.41
CA GLN A 439 10.51 -24.92 2.66
C GLN A 439 10.73 -23.72 3.62
N GLY A 440 9.93 -23.69 4.69
CA GLY A 440 10.42 -23.33 6.04
C GLY A 440 10.63 -21.86 6.40
N THR A 441 10.35 -20.89 5.54
CA THR A 441 10.46 -19.46 5.90
C THR A 441 9.20 -18.70 5.53
N GLY A 442 8.48 -18.20 6.55
CA GLY A 442 7.27 -17.40 6.38
C GLY A 442 7.52 -16.18 5.50
N LEU A 443 6.43 -15.60 4.98
CA LEU A 443 6.34 -14.46 4.05
C LEU A 443 7.39 -13.33 4.26
N LEU A 444 8.66 -13.59 3.89
CA LEU A 444 9.71 -12.59 3.85
C LEU A 444 9.21 -11.44 2.99
N HIS A 445 9.32 -10.22 3.50
CA HIS A 445 9.02 -8.99 2.76
C HIS A 445 9.70 -9.03 1.38
N CYS A 446 8.92 -9.23 0.32
CA CYS A 446 9.42 -9.05 -1.05
C CYS A 446 9.71 -7.57 -1.26
N PRO A 447 10.75 -7.20 -2.04
CA PRO A 447 10.85 -5.83 -2.51
C PRO A 447 9.56 -5.46 -3.27
N ARG A 448 9.15 -4.20 -3.15
CA ARG A 448 8.13 -3.64 -4.02
C ARG A 448 8.71 -3.66 -5.43
N VAL A 449 7.95 -4.15 -6.41
CA VAL A 449 8.40 -4.23 -7.81
C VAL A 449 7.42 -3.45 -8.67
N ALA A 450 7.97 -2.63 -9.56
CA ALA A 450 7.21 -1.84 -10.51
C ALA A 450 7.80 -1.98 -11.92
N ILE A 451 6.93 -2.16 -12.91
CA ILE A 451 7.33 -2.35 -14.31
C ILE A 451 6.52 -1.43 -15.20
N THR A 452 7.20 -0.68 -16.04
CA THR A 452 6.58 0.30 -16.92
C THR A 452 6.18 -0.33 -18.26
N THR A 453 5.02 0.04 -18.78
CA THR A 453 4.61 -0.23 -20.16
C THR A 453 3.92 0.99 -20.78
N THR A 454 3.65 0.94 -22.08
CA THR A 454 2.86 1.95 -22.78
C THR A 454 1.71 1.25 -23.51
N VAL A 455 0.48 1.73 -23.31
CA VAL A 455 -0.73 1.23 -23.97
C VAL A 455 -1.37 2.41 -24.70
N GLY A 456 -1.35 2.40 -26.03
CA GLY A 456 -1.76 3.56 -26.83
C GLY A 456 -0.84 4.76 -26.56
N SER A 457 -1.39 5.89 -26.13
CA SER A 457 -0.66 7.09 -25.71
C SER A 457 -0.34 7.13 -24.22
N GLU A 458 -0.83 6.18 -23.43
CA GLU A 458 -0.80 6.23 -21.98
C GLU A 458 0.33 5.36 -21.41
N SER A 459 1.04 5.88 -20.41
CA SER A 459 2.03 5.11 -19.65
C SER A 459 1.35 4.37 -18.51
N LYS A 460 1.51 3.05 -18.45
CA LYS A 460 0.93 2.21 -17.40
C LYS A 460 2.04 1.57 -16.56
N LEU A 461 1.75 1.38 -15.27
CA LEU A 461 2.68 0.77 -14.32
C LEU A 461 2.06 -0.50 -13.74
N PHE A 462 2.75 -1.61 -13.93
CA PHE A 462 2.42 -2.87 -13.29
C PHE A 462 3.19 -3.00 -11.97
N THR A 463 2.52 -3.40 -10.88
CA THR A 463 3.17 -3.48 -9.55
C THR A 463 2.70 -4.67 -8.73
N ASN A 464 3.52 -5.14 -7.78
CA ASN A 464 3.11 -6.14 -6.78
C ASN A 464 2.49 -5.54 -5.51
N TYR A 465 2.29 -4.21 -5.47
CA TYR A 465 1.77 -3.50 -4.30
C TYR A 465 0.52 -2.65 -4.58
N SER A 466 0.12 -2.50 -5.85
CA SER A 466 -1.10 -1.78 -6.25
C SER A 466 -1.86 -2.52 -7.34
N ALA A 467 -3.16 -2.73 -7.13
CA ALA A 467 -4.01 -3.55 -8.01
C ALA A 467 -4.38 -2.91 -9.35
N GLY A 468 -3.99 -1.66 -9.61
CA GLY A 468 -4.47 -0.87 -10.76
C GLY A 468 -5.95 -0.45 -10.66
N GLY A 469 -6.29 0.70 -11.25
CA GLY A 469 -7.68 1.16 -11.45
C GLY A 469 -8.56 1.46 -10.22
N ALA A 470 -9.76 1.99 -10.47
CA ALA A 470 -10.85 2.19 -9.50
C ALA A 470 -11.68 0.91 -9.25
N THR A 471 -11.53 -0.09 -10.11
CA THR A 471 -12.24 -1.39 -10.08
C THR A 471 -11.38 -2.53 -9.54
N GLY A 472 -10.05 -2.35 -9.40
CA GLY A 472 -9.16 -3.35 -8.80
C GLY A 472 -8.92 -4.61 -9.65
N GLU A 473 -9.36 -4.62 -10.91
CA GLU A 473 -9.27 -5.80 -11.80
C GLU A 473 -7.98 -5.86 -12.63
N ASP A 474 -7.18 -4.79 -12.64
CA ASP A 474 -6.16 -4.66 -13.67
C ASP A 474 -4.94 -5.55 -13.40
N TYR A 475 -4.43 -5.65 -12.16
CA TYR A 475 -3.09 -6.23 -11.93
C TYR A 475 -2.89 -7.13 -10.69
N LEU A 476 -3.48 -6.85 -9.53
CA LEU A 476 -3.45 -7.75 -8.36
C LEU A 476 -4.82 -8.41 -8.23
N ASN A 477 -4.90 -9.72 -8.49
CA ASN A 477 -6.14 -10.51 -8.66
C ASN A 477 -6.78 -10.45 -10.06
N SER A 478 -6.06 -10.00 -11.09
CA SER A 478 -6.53 -10.20 -12.46
C SER A 478 -6.80 -11.69 -12.70
N SER A 479 -8.05 -12.01 -13.03
CA SER A 479 -8.46 -13.36 -13.45
C SER A 479 -7.96 -13.70 -14.84
N LEU A 480 -7.37 -12.72 -15.55
CA LEU A 480 -6.65 -12.95 -16.78
C LEU A 480 -5.38 -13.73 -16.42
N PRO A 481 -5.24 -14.98 -16.88
CA PRO A 481 -3.93 -15.61 -16.84
C PRO A 481 -2.93 -14.64 -17.51
N ALA A 482 -1.72 -14.53 -16.95
CA ALA A 482 -0.66 -13.65 -17.48
C ALA A 482 -0.40 -13.87 -18.98
N TRP A 483 -0.88 -15.00 -19.50
CA TRP A 483 -0.82 -15.47 -20.85
C TRP A 483 -2.22 -15.91 -21.28
N LYS A 484 -2.71 -15.49 -22.45
CA LYS A 484 -3.94 -16.07 -23.02
C LYS A 484 -3.67 -17.56 -23.27
N VAL A 485 -4.45 -18.44 -22.65
CA VAL A 485 -4.45 -19.88 -22.96
C VAL A 485 -5.11 -20.10 -24.31
#